data_AF-A0A1E4ZWQ8-F1
#
_entry.id   AF-A0A1E4ZWQ8-F1
#
_cell.length_a   1.000
_cell.length_b   1.000
_cell.length_c   1.000
_cell.angle_alpha   90.00
_cell.angle_beta   90.00
_cell.angle_gamma   90.00
#
_symmetry.space_group_name_H-M   'P 1'
#
loop_
_entity.id
_entity.type
_entity.pdbx_description
1 polymer ?
#
loop_
_entity_poly.entity_id
_entity_poly.type
_entity_poly.pdbx_seq_one_letter_code
_entity_poly.pdbx_strand_id
1 'polypeptide(L)'
;MLNELRSWNIPKREQSSIANSFLLTQKDFDTLRFFLKNPMRQIMETLYFTGIRVSELTNIRIEDCFEKKYHVEIYIFGKGGKDRKIFLTRNLWRRFNFVEGQKYLFETNTGNPFSRNYIYLRLREYGYRYLKKRVTPHMFRHTFATRKINQTGKIKAVSKYLGHTSAKTTLDMYCHQSLDYEDLF
;
A
#
# COMPACT_ATOMS: atom_id res chain seq x y z
N MET A 1 -1.10 39.45 -45.70
CA MET A 1 0.01 38.88 -44.90
C MET A 1 -0.29 39.19 -43.44
N LEU A 2 -1.13 38.38 -42.79
CA LEU A 2 -0.73 37.27 -41.91
C LEU A 2 -0.16 37.77 -40.58
N ASN A 3 -1.03 37.89 -39.56
CA ASN A 3 -0.75 37.47 -38.17
C ASN A 3 -1.97 37.59 -37.24
N GLU A 4 -3.07 36.91 -37.61
CA GLU A 4 -4.13 36.55 -36.66
C GLU A 4 -4.26 35.02 -36.62
N LEU A 5 -3.49 34.35 -35.76
CA LEU A 5 -3.78 32.97 -35.37
C LEU A 5 -3.41 32.71 -33.90
N ARG A 6 -4.47 32.59 -33.10
CA ARG A 6 -4.69 31.53 -32.10
C ARG A 6 -3.98 31.63 -30.74
N SER A 7 -4.57 32.43 -29.85
CA SER A 7 -4.68 32.09 -28.43
C SER A 7 -5.68 30.93 -28.25
N TRP A 8 -5.22 29.69 -28.43
CA TRP A 8 -6.01 28.52 -28.03
C TRP A 8 -5.97 28.39 -26.51
N ASN A 9 -7.04 28.84 -25.88
CA ASN A 9 -7.35 28.58 -24.48
C ASN A 9 -7.64 27.08 -24.35
N ILE A 10 -6.63 26.28 -24.01
CA ILE A 10 -6.81 24.86 -23.71
C ILE A 10 -7.60 24.81 -22.40
N PRO A 11 -8.85 24.30 -22.37
CA PRO A 11 -9.54 24.06 -21.12
C PRO A 11 -8.64 23.15 -20.30
N LYS A 12 -8.32 23.50 -19.05
CA LYS A 12 -7.70 22.57 -18.10
C LYS A 12 -8.63 21.36 -17.99
N ARG A 13 -8.40 20.37 -18.84
CA ARG A 13 -9.08 19.08 -18.80
C ARG A 13 -8.80 18.55 -17.40
N GLU A 14 -9.84 18.41 -16.59
CA GLU A 14 -9.77 17.93 -15.22
C GLU A 14 -8.88 16.69 -15.11
N GLN A 15 -7.61 16.88 -14.74
CA GLN A 15 -6.70 15.79 -14.38
C GLN A 15 -7.21 15.04 -13.13
N SER A 16 -8.19 15.60 -12.42
CA SER A 16 -8.83 15.04 -11.23
C SER A 16 -9.65 13.78 -11.49
N SER A 17 -10.24 13.58 -12.68
CA SER A 17 -11.15 12.45 -12.92
C SER A 17 -10.41 11.10 -13.13
N ILE A 18 -9.27 11.11 -13.80
CA ILE A 18 -8.50 9.89 -14.10
C ILE A 18 -7.66 9.46 -12.89
N ALA A 19 -7.06 10.42 -12.18
CA ALA A 19 -6.26 10.16 -10.98
C ALA A 19 -7.09 9.54 -9.85
N ASN A 20 -8.35 9.97 -9.69
CA ASN A 20 -9.26 9.43 -8.66
C ASN A 20 -9.68 7.98 -8.92
N SER A 21 -9.63 7.49 -10.17
CA SER A 21 -10.00 6.11 -10.50
C SER A 21 -9.04 5.05 -9.94
N PHE A 22 -7.79 5.44 -9.63
CA PHE A 22 -6.74 4.55 -9.13
C PHE A 22 -6.57 4.57 -7.61
N LEU A 23 -7.30 5.43 -6.91
CA LEU A 23 -7.20 5.61 -5.46
C LEU A 23 -8.43 5.05 -4.73
N LEU A 24 -8.22 4.65 -3.49
CA LEU A 24 -9.27 4.26 -2.56
C LEU A 24 -9.56 5.45 -1.64
N THR A 25 -10.81 5.90 -1.63
CA THR A 25 -11.28 6.87 -0.65
C THR A 25 -11.38 6.21 0.74
N GLN A 26 -11.52 7.03 1.78
CA GLN A 26 -11.79 6.51 3.13
C GLN A 26 -13.08 5.67 3.16
N LYS A 27 -14.14 6.12 2.47
CA LYS A 27 -15.42 5.39 2.34
C LYS A 27 -15.23 4.02 1.67
N ASP A 28 -14.40 3.93 0.63
CA ASP A 28 -14.09 2.64 -0.01
C ASP A 28 -13.43 1.68 0.97
N PHE A 29 -12.43 2.16 1.71
CA PHE A 29 -11.72 1.39 2.72
C PHE A 29 -12.67 0.89 3.82
N ASP A 30 -13.49 1.78 4.38
CA ASP A 30 -14.43 1.43 5.46
C ASP A 30 -15.49 0.42 4.99
N THR A 31 -15.99 0.58 3.75
CA THR A 31 -16.93 -0.37 3.14
C THR A 31 -16.30 -1.75 2.98
N LEU A 32 -15.08 -1.83 2.42
CA LEU A 32 -14.38 -3.11 2.28
C LEU A 32 -14.07 -3.73 3.65
N ARG A 33 -13.63 -2.92 4.62
CA ARG A 33 -13.32 -3.35 5.99
C ARG A 33 -14.54 -3.97 6.66
N PHE A 34 -15.72 -3.39 6.47
CA PHE A 34 -16.98 -3.89 7.02
C PHE A 34 -17.33 -5.29 6.47
N PHE A 35 -17.28 -5.47 5.15
CA PHE A 35 -17.73 -6.71 4.50
C PHE A 35 -16.69 -7.84 4.49
N LEU A 36 -15.39 -7.52 4.41
CA LEU A 36 -14.34 -8.53 4.43
C LEU A 36 -14.29 -9.24 5.79
N LYS A 37 -14.09 -10.55 5.79
CA LYS A 37 -13.86 -11.36 6.99
C LYS A 37 -12.36 -11.64 7.17
N ASN A 38 -11.96 -12.05 8.37
CA ASN A 38 -10.58 -12.47 8.61
C ASN A 38 -10.27 -13.77 7.85
N PRO A 39 -9.03 -13.99 7.36
CA PRO A 39 -7.89 -13.07 7.44
C PRO A 39 -7.88 -11.98 6.34
N MET A 40 -8.77 -12.04 5.35
CA MET A 40 -8.77 -11.12 4.21
C MET A 40 -8.94 -9.64 4.59
N ARG A 41 -9.71 -9.35 5.66
CA ARG A 41 -9.82 -8.01 6.25
C ARG A 41 -8.46 -7.50 6.73
N GLN A 42 -7.71 -8.32 7.47
CA GLN A 42 -6.39 -7.97 8.00
C GLN A 42 -5.34 -7.82 6.89
N ILE A 43 -5.40 -8.66 5.86
CA ILE A 43 -4.58 -8.51 4.64
C ILE A 43 -4.83 -7.15 4.00
N MET A 44 -6.10 -6.78 3.82
CA MET A 44 -6.49 -5.50 3.23
C MET A 44 -6.05 -4.31 4.08
N GLU A 45 -6.24 -4.37 5.40
CA GLU A 45 -5.75 -3.34 6.33
C GLU A 45 -4.22 -3.19 6.27
N THR A 46 -3.49 -4.30 6.21
CA THR A 46 -2.03 -4.30 6.08
C THR A 46 -1.59 -3.63 4.78
N LEU A 47 -2.21 -3.97 3.64
CA LEU A 47 -1.94 -3.29 2.36
C LEU A 47 -2.21 -1.79 2.44
N TYR A 48 -3.33 -1.39 3.05
CA TYR A 48 -3.77 0.00 3.13
C TYR A 48 -2.86 0.86 4.02
N PHE A 49 -2.44 0.34 5.18
CA PHE A 49 -1.65 1.11 6.15
C PHE A 49 -0.14 1.06 5.90
N THR A 50 0.36 0.11 5.12
CA THR A 50 1.82 -0.04 4.90
C THR A 50 2.25 0.22 3.46
N GLY A 51 1.35 0.15 2.49
CA GLY A 51 1.69 0.24 1.06
C GLY A 51 2.62 -0.87 0.55
N ILE A 52 2.77 -1.96 1.30
CA ILE A 52 3.58 -3.13 0.92
C ILE A 52 3.08 -3.74 -0.41
N ARG A 53 3.98 -4.33 -1.21
CA ARG A 53 3.56 -5.11 -2.38
C ARG A 53 2.91 -6.41 -1.93
N VAL A 54 1.88 -6.85 -2.65
CA VAL A 54 1.22 -8.15 -2.36
C VAL A 54 2.20 -9.32 -2.38
N SER A 55 3.23 -9.27 -3.24
CA SER A 55 4.26 -10.31 -3.31
C SER A 55 5.20 -10.36 -2.13
N GLU A 56 5.38 -9.23 -1.44
CA GLU A 56 6.17 -9.18 -0.21
C GLU A 56 5.28 -9.60 0.95
N LEU A 57 4.03 -9.09 1.02
CA LEU A 57 3.06 -9.43 2.05
C LEU A 57 2.83 -10.92 2.21
N THR A 58 2.68 -11.65 1.09
CA THR A 58 2.41 -13.09 1.13
C THR A 58 3.60 -13.90 1.64
N ASN A 59 4.79 -13.29 1.73
CA ASN A 59 6.01 -13.96 2.16
C ASN A 59 6.53 -13.47 3.51
N ILE A 60 5.81 -12.57 4.20
CA ILE A 60 6.19 -12.15 5.55
C ILE A 60 6.14 -13.36 6.48
N ARG A 61 7.24 -13.66 7.17
CA ARG A 61 7.27 -14.64 8.24
C ARG A 61 7.01 -13.99 9.58
N ILE A 62 6.46 -14.75 10.52
CA ILE A 62 6.20 -14.26 11.88
C ILE A 62 7.53 -13.91 12.57
N GLU A 63 8.60 -14.67 12.32
CA GLU A 63 9.95 -14.42 12.87
C GLU A 63 10.55 -13.08 12.43
N ASP A 64 10.07 -12.51 11.32
CA ASP A 64 10.51 -11.20 10.80
C ASP A 64 9.73 -10.02 11.40
N CYS A 65 8.79 -10.29 12.32
CA CYS A 65 7.90 -9.31 12.95
C CYS A 65 8.30 -9.06 14.40
N PHE A 66 8.80 -7.87 14.70
CA PHE A 66 9.28 -7.50 16.04
C PHE A 66 8.33 -6.51 16.69
N GLU A 67 7.56 -6.98 17.67
CA GLU A 67 6.68 -6.11 18.46
C GLU A 67 7.50 -5.16 19.35
N LYS A 68 7.18 -3.87 19.25
CA LYS A 68 7.67 -2.78 20.08
C LYS A 68 6.51 -2.20 20.90
N LYS A 69 6.81 -1.20 21.74
CA LYS A 69 5.82 -0.61 22.67
C LYS A 69 4.55 -0.10 21.96
N TYR A 70 4.70 0.53 20.80
CA TYR A 70 3.62 1.21 20.07
C TYR A 70 3.34 0.62 18.68
N HIS A 71 4.28 -0.13 18.11
CA HIS A 71 4.23 -0.63 16.74
C HIS A 71 4.89 -1.99 16.60
N VAL A 72 4.78 -2.58 15.43
CA VAL A 72 5.52 -3.78 15.02
C VAL A 72 6.40 -3.41 13.84
N GLU A 73 7.65 -3.79 13.93
CA GLU A 73 8.64 -3.64 12.87
C GLU A 73 8.66 -4.92 12.05
N ILE A 74 8.37 -4.82 10.75
CA ILE A 74 8.37 -5.97 9.85
C ILE A 74 9.51 -5.80 8.85
N TYR A 75 10.42 -6.75 8.83
CA TYR A 75 11.53 -6.77 7.88
C TYR A 75 11.09 -7.40 6.57
N ILE A 76 11.34 -6.69 5.46
CA ILE A 76 10.98 -7.11 4.10
C ILE A 76 12.26 -7.31 3.30
N PHE A 77 12.53 -8.56 2.93
CA PHE A 77 13.71 -8.94 2.17
C PHE A 77 13.47 -8.80 0.66
N GLY A 78 14.32 -8.01 0.02
CA GLY A 78 14.22 -7.67 -1.40
C GLY A 78 15.21 -8.44 -2.28
N LYS A 79 14.93 -8.54 -3.59
CA LYS A 79 15.95 -9.03 -4.55
C LYS A 79 17.14 -8.08 -4.59
N GLY A 80 18.35 -8.63 -4.47
CA GLY A 80 19.60 -7.88 -4.53
C GLY A 80 19.95 -7.11 -3.25
N GLY A 81 19.56 -7.59 -2.07
CA GLY A 81 19.91 -7.00 -0.77
C GLY A 81 19.21 -5.68 -0.46
N LYS A 82 18.10 -5.39 -1.16
CA LYS A 82 17.32 -4.15 -0.99
C LYS A 82 16.26 -4.36 0.08
N ASP A 83 16.75 -4.63 1.28
CA ASP A 83 15.92 -4.89 2.44
C ASP A 83 15.39 -3.57 2.98
N ARG A 84 14.20 -3.63 3.55
CA ARG A 84 13.59 -2.47 4.21
C ARG A 84 12.70 -2.91 5.34
N LYS A 85 12.41 -1.95 6.22
CA LYS A 85 11.46 -2.12 7.30
C LYS A 85 10.15 -1.43 6.93
N ILE A 86 9.04 -2.08 7.26
CA ILE A 86 7.72 -1.44 7.31
C ILE A 86 7.19 -1.50 8.74
N PHE A 87 6.20 -0.66 9.02
CA PHE A 87 5.63 -0.56 10.36
C PHE A 87 4.14 -0.91 10.34
N LEU A 88 3.72 -1.69 11.32
CA LEU A 88 2.31 -1.98 11.60
C LEU A 88 1.95 -1.39 12.96
N THR A 89 0.75 -0.82 13.09
CA THR A 89 0.30 -0.38 14.42
C THR A 89 0.10 -1.59 15.33
N ARG A 90 0.42 -1.42 16.61
CA ARG A 90 0.20 -2.47 17.60
C ARG A 90 -1.28 -2.85 17.71
N ASN A 91 -2.20 -1.91 17.48
CA ASN A 91 -3.64 -2.18 17.47
C ASN A 91 -4.09 -3.09 16.32
N LEU A 92 -3.47 -2.99 15.14
CA LEU A 92 -3.73 -3.92 14.04
C LEU A 92 -3.10 -5.28 14.33
N TRP A 93 -1.85 -5.30 14.80
CA TRP A 93 -1.13 -6.52 15.17
C TRP A 93 -1.88 -7.36 16.21
N ARG A 94 -2.37 -6.74 17.30
CA ARG A 94 -3.10 -7.43 18.36
C ARG A 94 -4.44 -8.04 17.92
N ARG A 95 -4.94 -7.70 16.73
CA ARG A 95 -6.13 -8.33 16.15
C ARG A 95 -5.77 -9.63 15.40
N PHE A 96 -4.50 -9.93 15.19
CA PHE A 96 -4.05 -11.16 14.54
C PHE A 96 -4.09 -12.29 15.56
N ASN A 97 -4.76 -13.38 15.20
CA ASN A 97 -4.89 -14.58 16.03
C ASN A 97 -3.92 -15.62 15.48
N PHE A 98 -2.70 -15.62 15.99
CA PHE A 98 -1.69 -16.59 15.58
C PHE A 98 -2.02 -17.97 16.13
N VAL A 99 -1.88 -18.99 15.28
CA VAL A 99 -1.98 -20.39 15.68
C VAL A 99 -0.59 -20.97 15.94
N GLU A 100 -0.52 -21.99 16.80
CA GLU A 100 0.74 -22.70 17.05
C GLU A 100 1.27 -23.31 15.75
N GLY A 101 2.58 -23.18 15.51
CA GLY A 101 3.23 -23.67 14.28
C GLY A 101 3.04 -22.80 13.05
N GLN A 102 2.33 -21.67 13.15
CA GLN A 102 2.17 -20.71 12.05
C GLN A 102 3.52 -20.15 11.61
N LYS A 103 3.78 -20.12 10.30
CA LYS A 103 5.07 -19.66 9.74
C LYS A 103 4.95 -18.29 9.09
N TYR A 104 3.86 -18.07 8.36
CA TYR A 104 3.64 -16.82 7.63
C TYR A 104 2.66 -15.93 8.38
N LEU A 105 2.80 -14.61 8.22
CA LEU A 105 1.84 -13.65 8.77
C LEU A 105 0.41 -13.94 8.31
N PHE A 106 0.27 -14.39 7.06
CA PHE A 106 -0.99 -14.83 6.47
C PHE A 106 -0.79 -16.17 5.74
N GLU A 107 -1.30 -17.24 6.31
CA GLU A 107 -1.30 -18.58 5.72
C GLU A 107 -2.69 -19.21 5.63
N THR A 108 -2.82 -20.18 4.74
CA THR A 108 -3.98 -21.06 4.61
C THR A 108 -4.00 -22.07 5.75
N ASN A 109 -5.14 -22.76 5.91
CA ASN A 109 -5.26 -23.87 6.88
C ASN A 109 -4.31 -25.05 6.61
N THR A 110 -3.62 -25.06 5.47
CA THR A 110 -2.60 -26.06 5.12
C THR A 110 -1.18 -25.58 5.41
N GLY A 111 -1.00 -24.45 6.11
CA GLY A 111 0.31 -23.89 6.47
C GLY A 111 1.06 -23.24 5.31
N ASN A 112 0.39 -22.99 4.19
CA ASN A 112 0.99 -22.36 3.01
C ASN A 112 0.66 -20.87 2.98
N PRO A 113 1.55 -20.00 2.48
CA PRO A 113 1.24 -18.59 2.34
C PRO A 113 0.05 -18.39 1.41
N PHE A 114 -0.80 -17.40 1.68
CA PHE A 114 -1.86 -17.04 0.74
C PHE A 114 -1.27 -16.68 -0.63
N SER A 115 -1.90 -17.17 -1.70
CA SER A 115 -1.43 -16.85 -3.04
C SER A 115 -1.76 -15.40 -3.41
N ARG A 116 -0.83 -14.75 -4.11
CA ARG A 116 -1.04 -13.39 -4.66
C ARG A 116 -2.30 -13.30 -5.52
N ASN A 117 -2.55 -14.35 -6.32
CA ASN A 117 -3.70 -14.42 -7.19
C ASN A 117 -5.01 -14.51 -6.40
N TYR A 118 -5.05 -15.30 -5.32
CA TYR A 118 -6.22 -15.37 -4.44
C TYR A 118 -6.55 -14.00 -3.85
N ILE A 119 -5.57 -13.31 -3.26
CA ILE A 119 -5.76 -11.97 -2.68
C ILE A 119 -6.28 -11.00 -3.74
N TYR A 120 -5.68 -11.01 -4.93
CA TYR A 120 -6.11 -10.17 -6.05
C TYR A 120 -7.56 -10.43 -6.46
N LEU A 121 -7.95 -11.70 -6.66
CA LEU A 121 -9.30 -12.07 -7.06
C LEU A 121 -10.33 -11.71 -6.00
N ARG A 122 -10.03 -11.92 -4.72
CA ARG A 122 -10.93 -11.58 -3.61
C ARG A 122 -11.12 -10.07 -3.46
N LEU A 123 -10.05 -9.27 -3.58
CA LEU A 123 -10.18 -7.81 -3.59
C LEU A 123 -11.03 -7.33 -4.77
N ARG A 124 -10.81 -7.90 -5.96
CA ARG A 124 -11.56 -7.56 -7.16
C ARG A 124 -13.05 -7.92 -7.02
N GLU A 125 -13.36 -9.10 -6.49
CA GLU A 125 -14.74 -9.54 -6.22
C GLU A 125 -15.46 -8.56 -5.29
N TYR A 126 -14.85 -8.23 -4.14
CA TYR A 126 -15.45 -7.31 -3.17
C TYR A 126 -15.56 -5.89 -3.70
N GLY A 127 -14.56 -5.44 -4.48
CA GLY A 127 -14.59 -4.16 -5.18
C GLY A 127 -15.80 -4.03 -6.10
N TYR A 128 -16.06 -5.04 -6.94
CA TYR A 128 -17.24 -4.99 -7.81
C TYR A 128 -18.55 -5.15 -7.03
N ARG A 129 -18.58 -6.03 -6.02
CA ARG A 129 -19.80 -6.29 -5.26
C ARG A 129 -20.27 -5.05 -4.48
N TYR A 130 -19.36 -4.38 -3.78
CA TYR A 130 -19.71 -3.34 -2.81
C TYR A 130 -19.36 -1.92 -3.25
N LEU A 131 -18.40 -1.74 -4.17
CA LEU A 131 -17.93 -0.41 -4.60
C LEU A 131 -18.19 -0.12 -6.09
N LYS A 132 -18.68 -1.12 -6.86
CA LYS A 132 -18.85 -1.04 -8.31
C LYS A 132 -17.57 -0.63 -9.06
N LYS A 133 -16.40 -0.96 -8.50
CA LYS A 133 -15.10 -0.67 -9.14
C LYS A 133 -14.10 -1.82 -8.96
N ARG A 134 -13.14 -1.90 -9.87
CA ARG A 134 -12.02 -2.83 -9.75
C ARG A 134 -11.12 -2.38 -8.61
N VAL A 135 -10.90 -3.24 -7.62
CA VAL A 135 -9.94 -3.02 -6.53
C VAL A 135 -8.78 -3.98 -6.70
N THR A 136 -7.55 -3.48 -6.61
CA THR A 136 -6.33 -4.29 -6.75
C THR A 136 -5.32 -3.93 -5.65
N PRO A 137 -4.37 -4.83 -5.30
CA PRO A 137 -3.33 -4.52 -4.33
C PRO A 137 -2.52 -3.25 -4.64
N HIS A 138 -2.27 -2.97 -5.93
CA HIS A 138 -1.55 -1.76 -6.33
C HIS A 138 -2.28 -0.47 -5.97
N MET A 139 -3.62 -0.47 -6.00
CA MET A 139 -4.41 0.71 -5.60
C MET A 139 -4.22 1.04 -4.12
N PHE A 140 -4.09 0.04 -3.25
CA PHE A 140 -3.77 0.27 -1.83
C PHE A 140 -2.41 0.94 -1.68
N ARG A 141 -1.41 0.47 -2.43
CA ARG A 141 -0.08 1.07 -2.43
C ARG A 141 -0.06 2.50 -2.97
N HIS A 142 -0.76 2.78 -4.06
CA HIS A 142 -0.89 4.15 -4.59
C HIS A 142 -1.63 5.04 -3.59
N THR A 143 -2.70 4.54 -2.98
CA THR A 143 -3.46 5.26 -1.95
C THR A 143 -2.58 5.59 -0.74
N PHE A 144 -1.78 4.64 -0.26
CA PHE A 144 -0.81 4.88 0.81
C PHE A 144 0.20 5.96 0.40
N ALA A 145 0.81 5.83 -0.79
CA ALA A 145 1.81 6.78 -1.28
C ALA A 145 1.24 8.19 -1.35
N THR A 146 0.09 8.38 -1.99
CA THR A 146 -0.57 9.69 -2.13
C THR A 146 -0.94 10.26 -0.78
N ARG A 147 -1.53 9.48 0.13
CA ARG A 147 -1.88 9.96 1.48
C ARG A 147 -0.66 10.43 2.25
N LYS A 148 0.45 9.68 2.21
CA LYS A 148 1.68 10.04 2.91
C LYS A 148 2.44 11.19 2.29
N ILE A 149 2.45 11.29 0.97
CA ILE A 149 2.98 12.47 0.28
C ILE A 149 2.20 13.72 0.67
N ASN A 150 0.85 13.65 0.67
CA ASN A 150 0.01 14.78 1.05
C ASN A 150 0.16 15.17 2.53
N GLN A 151 0.38 14.20 3.42
CA GLN A 151 0.58 14.46 4.85
C GLN A 151 1.95 15.07 5.16
N THR A 152 3.02 14.57 4.52
CA THR A 152 4.40 14.88 4.93
C THR A 152 5.13 15.83 3.97
N GLY A 153 4.69 15.95 2.72
CA GLY A 153 5.43 16.61 1.64
C GLY A 153 6.69 15.85 1.18
N LYS A 154 7.06 14.72 1.81
CA LYS A 154 8.34 14.03 1.63
C LYS A 154 8.29 12.95 0.53
N ILE A 155 8.16 13.34 -0.73
CA ILE A 155 8.01 12.40 -1.88
C ILE A 155 9.12 11.33 -1.93
N LYS A 156 10.39 11.73 -1.81
CA LYS A 156 11.53 10.79 -1.86
C LYS A 156 11.53 9.80 -0.71
N ALA A 157 11.23 10.28 0.50
CA ALA A 157 11.17 9.43 1.69
C ALA A 157 10.08 8.37 1.55
N VAL A 158 8.90 8.74 1.05
CA VAL A 158 7.80 7.81 0.72
C VAL A 158 8.22 6.81 -0.35
N SER A 159 8.86 7.26 -1.42
CA SER A 159 9.35 6.38 -2.50
C SER A 159 10.37 5.35 -2.00
N LYS A 160 11.33 5.80 -1.18
CA LYS A 160 12.34 4.96 -0.53
C LYS A 160 11.68 3.93 0.41
N TYR A 161 10.75 4.36 1.26
CA TYR A 161 9.98 3.48 2.16
C TYR A 161 9.21 2.39 1.40
N LEU A 162 8.65 2.75 0.25
CA LEU A 162 7.95 1.81 -0.61
C LEU A 162 8.92 0.85 -1.35
N GLY A 163 10.21 1.17 -1.43
CA GLY A 163 11.23 0.33 -2.07
C GLY A 163 11.12 0.32 -3.59
N HIS A 164 10.88 1.48 -4.21
CA HIS A 164 10.95 1.63 -5.67
C HIS A 164 12.42 1.67 -6.12
N THR A 165 12.84 0.63 -6.86
CA THR A 165 14.20 0.48 -7.37
C THR A 165 14.49 1.23 -8.67
N SER A 166 13.45 1.67 -9.39
CA SER A 166 13.56 2.45 -10.61
C SER A 166 13.08 3.87 -10.36
N ALA A 167 13.88 4.69 -9.69
CA ALA A 167 13.81 6.13 -9.89
C ALA A 167 14.42 6.45 -11.27
N LYS A 168 13.81 6.00 -12.37
CA LYS A 168 14.19 6.46 -13.70
C LYS A 168 13.30 7.63 -14.09
N THR A 169 13.41 8.73 -13.35
CA THR A 169 13.14 10.08 -13.86
C THR A 169 13.89 11.07 -12.97
N THR A 170 14.96 11.62 -13.53
CA THR A 170 15.71 12.83 -13.19
C THR A 170 15.16 13.64 -12.00
N LEU A 171 15.46 13.24 -10.76
CA LEU A 171 15.07 13.95 -9.54
C LEU A 171 16.21 13.96 -8.50
N ASP A 172 17.46 13.92 -8.96
CA ASP A 172 18.64 13.92 -8.10
C ASP A 172 18.92 15.28 -7.42
N MET A 173 18.11 16.32 -7.64
CA MET A 173 18.40 17.66 -7.13
C MET A 173 17.94 17.99 -5.70
N TYR A 174 17.14 17.16 -5.01
CA TYR A 174 16.61 17.60 -3.69
C TYR A 174 16.56 16.52 -2.58
N CYS A 175 17.42 16.70 -1.56
CA CYS A 175 17.26 16.39 -0.12
C CYS A 175 17.26 14.94 0.44
N HIS A 176 18.02 14.75 1.53
CA HIS A 176 18.33 13.53 2.28
C HIS A 176 17.38 13.29 3.47
N GLN A 177 16.17 12.75 3.26
CA GLN A 177 15.28 12.38 4.38
C GLN A 177 14.64 10.99 4.19
N SER A 178 14.61 10.20 5.27
CA SER A 178 13.87 8.92 5.41
C SER A 178 12.60 9.13 6.23
N LEU A 179 11.61 8.23 6.08
CA LEU A 179 10.44 8.19 6.96
C LEU A 179 10.73 7.28 8.16
N ASP A 180 10.29 7.71 9.35
CA ASP A 180 10.23 6.92 10.59
C ASP A 180 8.78 6.54 10.94
N TYR A 181 8.56 6.00 12.14
CA TYR A 181 7.22 5.59 12.58
C TYR A 181 6.30 6.81 12.81
N GLU A 182 6.87 7.89 13.33
CA GLU A 182 6.21 9.16 13.65
C GLU A 182 5.72 9.87 12.38
N ASP A 183 6.46 9.78 11.27
CA ASP A 183 5.99 10.24 9.96
C ASP A 183 4.81 9.38 9.43
N LEU A 184 4.66 8.14 9.93
CA LEU A 184 3.67 7.17 9.48
C LEU A 184 2.38 7.14 10.32
N PHE A 185 2.39 7.62 11.56
CA PHE A 185 1.24 7.58 12.46
C PHE A 185 1.21 8.80 13.37
#